data_AF-A0A8R1J0Y7-F1
#
_entry.id   AF-A0A8R1J0Y7-F1
#
_cell.length_a   1.000
_cell.length_b   1.000
_cell.length_c   1.000
_cell.angle_alpha   90.00
_cell.angle_beta   90.00
_cell.angle_gamma   90.00
#
_symmetry.space_group_name_H-M   'P 1'
#
loop_
_entity.id
_entity.type
_entity.pdbx_description
1 polymer ?
#
loop_
_entity_poly.entity_id
_entity_poly.type
_entity_poly.pdbx_seq_one_letter_code
_entity_poly.pdbx_strand_id
1 'polypeptide(L)' 'MYPKINDKKLPKQVKEAITIESAASHKFSSFNRNEPCSLPVICEMIAAFADKDPAEVARITTENAKRVYDLN' A
#
# COMPACT_ATOMS: atom_id res chain seq x y z
N MET A 1 8.93 -1.92 -3.78
CA MET A 1 8.72 -0.45 -3.82
C MET A 1 8.60 0.03 -2.39
N TYR A 2 9.42 1.00 -1.96
CA TYR A 2 9.27 1.62 -0.64
C TYR A 2 8.23 2.75 -0.70
N PRO A 3 7.10 2.67 0.03
CA PRO A 3 6.10 3.74 0.02
C PRO A 3 6.58 4.92 0.89
N LYS A 4 6.91 6.05 0.26
CA LYS A 4 7.30 7.28 0.97
C LYS A 4 6.09 8.00 1.58
N ILE A 5 5.47 7.41 2.60
CA ILE A 5 4.24 7.95 3.20
C ILE A 5 4.39 9.38 3.76
N ASN A 6 5.62 9.74 4.15
CA ASN A 6 5.95 11.04 4.72
C ASN A 6 6.44 12.05 3.66
N ASP A 7 6.38 11.72 2.36
CA ASP A 7 6.85 12.64 1.32
C ASP A 7 6.03 13.94 1.33
N LYS A 8 6.73 15.08 1.27
CA LYS A 8 6.09 16.40 1.25
C LYS A 8 5.21 16.59 0.01
N LYS A 9 5.54 15.94 -1.10
CA LYS A 9 4.80 16.01 -2.36
C LYS A 9 3.58 15.10 -2.41
N LEU A 10 3.38 14.22 -1.43
CA LEU A 10 2.23 13.32 -1.41
C LEU A 10 0.94 14.14 -1.15
N PRO A 11 -0.12 13.99 -1.97
CA PRO A 11 -1.37 14.73 -1.79
C PRO A 11 -1.98 14.51 -0.40
N LYS A 12 -2.59 15.57 0.16
CA LYS A 12 -3.18 15.54 1.50
C LYS A 12 -4.21 14.40 1.66
N GLN A 13 -5.11 14.26 0.69
CA GLN A 13 -6.12 13.19 0.67
C GLN A 13 -5.52 11.79 0.73
N VAL A 14 -4.35 11.57 0.10
CA VAL A 14 -3.66 10.27 0.12
C VAL A 14 -3.01 10.02 1.47
N LYS A 15 -2.45 11.05 2.11
CA LYS A 15 -1.89 10.94 3.47
C LYS A 15 -2.98 10.58 4.49
N GLU A 16 -4.15 11.21 4.37
CA GLU A 16 -5.27 11.03 5.30
C GLU A 16 -5.98 9.67 5.12
N ALA A 17 -5.83 9.04 3.95
CA ALA A 17 -6.38 7.71 3.69
C ALA A 17 -5.57 6.56 4.30
N ILE A 18 -4.33 6.81 4.75
CA ILE A 18 -3.47 5.77 5.32
C ILE A 18 -3.88 5.49 6.77
N THR A 19 -4.16 4.23 7.09
CA THR A 19 -4.57 3.84 8.45
C THR A 19 -3.40 3.82 9.43
N ILE A 20 -3.70 3.97 10.73
CA ILE A 20 -2.68 3.97 11.78
C ILE A 20 -1.99 2.60 11.85
N GLU A 21 -2.74 1.53 11.65
CA GLU A 21 -2.29 0.14 11.67
C GLU A 21 -1.30 -0.14 10.51
N SER A 22 -1.65 0.31 9.31
CA SER A 22 -0.78 0.21 8.13
C SER A 22 0.49 1.05 8.32
N ALA A 23 0.36 2.29 8.79
CA ALA A 23 1.50 3.15 9.11
C ALA A 23 2.42 2.54 10.20
N ALA A 24 1.85 1.90 11.22
CA ALA A 24 2.61 1.23 12.27
C ALA A 24 3.41 0.03 11.73
N SER A 25 2.87 -0.72 10.77
CA SER A 25 3.58 -1.82 10.10
C SER A 25 4.72 -1.33 9.21
N HIS A 26 4.62 -0.10 8.71
CA HIS A 26 5.64 0.53 7.88
C HIS A 26 6.94 0.87 8.65
N LYS A 27 6.92 0.91 9.99
CA LYS A 27 8.10 1.26 10.81
C LYS A 27 9.32 0.34 10.61
N PHE A 28 9.11 -0.87 10.10
CA PHE A 28 10.17 -1.83 9.82
C PHE A 28 10.79 -1.66 8.43
N SER A 29 10.22 -0.78 7.59
CA SER A 29 10.69 -0.48 6.25
C SER A 29 11.39 0.88 6.19
N SER A 30 12.39 0.99 5.31
CA SER A 30 13.11 2.22 5.03
C SER A 30 13.38 2.35 3.53
N PHE A 31 13.82 3.53 3.10
CA PHE A 31 14.20 3.76 1.71
C PHE A 31 15.28 2.79 1.21
N ASN A 32 16.24 2.43 2.07
CA ASN A 32 17.34 1.52 1.73
C ASN A 32 16.97 0.04 1.87
N ARG A 33 15.91 -0.27 2.63
CA ARG A 33 15.47 -1.65 2.90
C ARG A 33 13.96 -1.69 3.10
N ASN A 34 13.25 -2.17 2.09
CA ASN A 34 11.81 -2.35 2.17
C ASN A 34 11.46 -3.77 2.63
N GLU A 35 10.38 -3.90 3.42
CA GLU A 35 9.91 -5.19 3.93
C GLU A 35 8.50 -5.51 3.39
N PRO A 36 8.10 -6.79 3.31
CA PRO A 36 6.75 -7.19 2.90
C PRO A 36 5.64 -6.56 3.75
N CYS A 37 5.91 -6.26 5.02
CA CYS A 37 4.96 -5.60 5.92
C CYS A 37 4.58 -4.16 5.51
N SER A 38 5.26 -3.57 4.51
CA SER A 38 4.87 -2.30 3.89
C SER A 38 3.71 -2.42 2.88
N LEU A 39 3.33 -3.64 2.49
CA LEU A 39 2.32 -3.89 1.46
C LEU A 39 0.94 -3.25 1.76
N PRO A 40 0.41 -3.28 3.00
CA PRO A 40 -0.88 -2.65 3.32
C PRO A 40 -0.89 -1.15 2.99
N VAL A 41 0.18 -0.44 3.35
CA VAL A 41 0.36 0.98 3.02
C VAL A 41 0.38 1.21 1.52
N ILE A 42 1.09 0.36 0.76
CA ILE A 42 1.12 0.47 -0.70
C ILE A 42 -0.30 0.32 -1.27
N CYS A 43 -1.07 -0.63 -0.74
CA CYS A 43 -2.45 -0.85 -1.16
C CYS A 43 -3.34 0.37 -0.88
N GLU A 44 -3.27 0.93 0.33
CA GLU A 44 -4.03 2.14 0.72
C GLU A 44 -3.65 3.34 -0.14
N MET A 45 -2.34 3.54 -0.41
CA MET A 45 -1.89 4.62 -1.28
C MET A 45 -2.43 4.48 -2.70
N ILE A 46 -2.36 3.28 -3.29
CA ILE A 46 -2.90 3.02 -4.63
C ILE A 46 -4.40 3.25 -4.66
N ALA A 47 -5.13 2.76 -3.65
CA ALA A 47 -6.57 2.94 -3.54
C ALA A 47 -6.96 4.42 -3.44
N ALA A 48 -6.23 5.21 -2.64
CA ALA A 48 -6.46 6.64 -2.52
C ALA A 48 -6.15 7.42 -3.80
N PHE A 49 -5.14 7.00 -4.58
CA PHE A 49 -4.89 7.60 -5.90
C PHE A 49 -5.92 7.21 -6.95
N ALA A 50 -6.49 6.01 -6.83
CA ALA A 50 -7.48 5.47 -7.76
C ALA A 50 -8.93 5.85 -7.40
N ASP A 51 -9.14 6.52 -6.26
CA ASP A 51 -10.46 6.79 -5.68
C ASP A 51 -11.30 5.52 -5.52
N LYS A 52 -10.70 4.48 -4.90
CA LYS A 52 -11.30 3.16 -4.67
C LYS A 52 -11.19 2.73 -3.22
N ASP A 53 -12.03 1.77 -2.85
CA ASP A 53 -11.93 1.08 -1.56
C ASP A 53 -10.62 0.25 -1.49
N PRO A 54 -9.77 0.45 -0.46
CA PRO A 54 -8.58 -0.37 -0.25
C PRO A 54 -8.85 -1.87 -0.19
N ALA A 55 -9.99 -2.31 0.34
CA ALA A 55 -10.33 -3.73 0.39
C ALA A 55 -10.63 -4.30 -1.01
N GLU A 56 -11.29 -3.52 -1.88
CA GLU A 56 -11.50 -3.87 -3.28
C GLU A 56 -10.16 -3.99 -4.02
N VAL A 57 -9.27 -3.02 -3.86
CA VAL A 57 -7.93 -3.03 -4.46
C VAL A 57 -7.12 -4.25 -4.00
N ALA A 58 -7.11 -4.53 -2.70
CA ALA A 58 -6.43 -5.70 -2.14
C ALA A 58 -6.96 -7.01 -2.74
N ARG A 59 -8.29 -7.15 -2.84
CA ARG A 59 -8.93 -8.33 -3.43
C ARG A 59 -8.57 -8.51 -4.90
N ILE A 60 -8.77 -7.47 -5.72
CA ILE A 60 -8.51 -7.53 -7.17
C ILE A 60 -7.03 -7.81 -7.45
N THR A 61 -6.13 -7.15 -6.74
CA THR A 61 -4.68 -7.35 -6.92
C THR A 61 -4.23 -8.73 -6.45
N THR A 62 -4.82 -9.28 -5.38
CA THR A 62 -4.58 -10.65 -4.94
C THR A 62 -5.00 -11.67 -5.98
N GLU A 63 -6.23 -11.57 -6.50
CA GLU A 63 -6.73 -12.50 -7.53
C GLU A 63 -5.92 -12.41 -8.83
N ASN A 64 -5.48 -11.21 -9.20
CA ASN A 64 -4.56 -11.02 -10.31
C ASN A 64 -3.19 -11.65 -10.05
N ALA A 65 -2.62 -11.49 -8.86
CA ALA A 65 -1.35 -12.09 -8.50
C ALA A 65 -1.43 -13.62 -8.54
N LYS A 66 -2.49 -14.22 -7.99
CA LYS A 66 -2.72 -15.67 -8.07
C LYS A 66 -2.73 -16.17 -9.50
N ARG A 67 -3.49 -15.53 -10.38
CA ARG A 67 -3.58 -15.89 -11.80
C ARG A 67 -2.25 -15.70 -12.54
N VAL A 68 -1.53 -14.61 -12.29
CA VAL A 68 -0.27 -14.29 -13.00
C VAL A 68 0.87 -15.21 -12.57
N TYR A 69 0.92 -15.56 -11.29
CA TYR A 69 2.00 -16.36 -10.70
C TYR A 69 1.64 -17.84 -10.51
N ASP A 70 0.49 -18.29 -11.02
CA ASP A 70 -0.03 -19.67 -10.88
C ASP A 70 -0.07 -20.16 -9.42
N LEU A 71 -0.56 -19.28 -8.53
CA LEU A 71 -0.76 -19.57 -7.11
C LEU A 71 -2.20 -20.05 -6.92
N ASN A 72 -2.42 -21.35 -7.15
CA ASN A 72 -3.70 -22.02 -6.95
C ASN A 72 -4.00 -22.26 -5.47
#